data_AF-A0A061RZF0-F1
#
_entry.id   AF-A0A061RZF0-F1
#
_cell.length_a   1.000
_cell.length_b   1.000
_cell.length_c   1.000
_cell.angle_alpha   90.00
_cell.angle_beta   90.00
_cell.angle_gamma   90.00
#
_symmetry.space_group_name_H-M   'P 1'
#
loop_
_entity.id
_entity.type
_entity.pdbx_description
1 polymer ?
#
loop_
_entity_poly.entity_id
_entity_poly.type
_entity_poly.pdbx_seq_one_letter_code
_entity_poly.pdbx_strand_id
1 'polypeptide(L)'
;MTSSTRALARLAPGLANALSGSTPSTSVLAAASAGSQLISTRGIGRVGVPEFFARKSPYTEGTEFLGTPQNHQELLKKRPVSPDVTNSHKGAPYKHYDFPLTAITSIVNRVTGAGLSVGFAGVGALALVGDVPTMVMAYKSAFPMLVVPTKAVVAFPFVYHTLGGLRHLYWDYSKLGNNAQKDSPLDLKNLPTSSMLLVGTSVAATVGLALM
;
A
#
# COMPACT_ATOMS: atom_id res chain seq x y z
N MET A 1 37.00 -31.30 -6.64
CA MET A 1 35.59 -31.51 -6.23
C MET A 1 35.51 -31.55 -4.70
N THR A 2 35.54 -30.40 -4.02
CA THR A 2 35.47 -30.33 -2.54
C THR A 2 35.14 -28.90 -2.10
N SER A 3 33.87 -28.47 -2.19
CA SER A 3 33.44 -27.19 -1.57
C SER A 3 31.93 -27.03 -1.33
N SER A 4 31.13 -28.11 -1.20
CA SER A 4 29.67 -27.98 -0.99
C SER A 4 29.14 -28.47 0.36
N THR A 5 29.97 -29.01 1.25
CA THR A 5 29.48 -29.66 2.49
C THR A 5 29.53 -28.80 3.76
N ARG A 6 30.00 -27.55 3.71
CA ARG A 6 30.05 -26.67 4.90
C ARG A 6 28.92 -25.62 5.00
N ALA A 7 28.13 -25.41 3.94
CA ALA A 7 27.05 -24.41 3.96
C ALA A 7 25.76 -24.93 4.64
N LEU A 8 25.50 -26.24 4.60
CA LEU A 8 24.27 -26.85 5.15
C LEU A 8 24.27 -27.00 6.68
N ALA A 9 25.44 -26.99 7.34
CA ALA A 9 25.53 -27.16 8.79
C ALA A 9 25.22 -25.88 9.60
N ARG A 10 25.17 -24.70 8.96
CA ARG A 10 24.87 -23.42 9.63
C ARG A 10 23.37 -23.07 9.68
N LEU A 11 22.52 -23.84 9.03
CA LEU A 11 21.06 -23.61 8.98
C LEU A 11 20.27 -24.43 10.02
N ALA A 12 20.91 -25.37 10.72
CA ALA A 12 20.21 -26.32 11.58
C ALA A 12 19.79 -25.80 12.98
N PRO A 13 20.54 -24.96 13.71
CA PRO A 13 20.19 -24.68 15.11
C PRO A 13 19.01 -23.70 15.27
N GLY A 14 18.64 -22.95 14.22
CA GLY A 14 17.52 -22.00 14.26
C GLY A 14 16.15 -22.62 13.95
N LEU A 15 16.11 -23.72 13.20
CA LEU A 15 14.85 -24.33 12.76
C LEU A 15 14.27 -25.28 13.81
N ALA A 16 15.13 -25.94 14.60
CA ALA A 16 14.69 -26.86 15.66
C ALA A 16 14.03 -26.14 16.85
N ASN A 17 14.51 -24.94 17.22
CA ASN A 17 13.92 -24.14 18.30
C ASN A 17 12.60 -23.45 17.92
N ALA A 18 12.22 -23.43 16.64
CA ALA A 18 10.93 -22.90 16.19
C ALA A 18 9.79 -23.94 16.31
N LEU A 19 10.14 -25.22 16.44
CA LEU A 19 9.20 -26.36 16.47
C LEU A 19 8.97 -26.94 17.87
N SER A 20 9.78 -26.55 18.87
CA SER A 20 9.63 -26.99 20.26
C SER A 20 9.41 -25.81 21.21
N GLY A 21 8.13 -25.45 21.42
CA GLY A 21 7.76 -24.65 22.60
C GLY A 21 6.99 -23.34 22.36
N SER A 22 6.22 -23.22 21.27
CA SER A 22 5.24 -22.12 21.18
C SER A 22 3.99 -22.47 21.98
N THR A 23 3.94 -22.00 23.21
CA THR A 23 2.65 -21.76 23.88
C THR A 23 1.85 -20.76 23.02
N PRO A 24 0.54 -20.95 22.82
CA PRO A 24 -0.26 -20.15 21.88
C PRO A 24 -0.26 -18.64 22.18
N SER A 25 0.15 -18.24 23.38
CA SER A 25 0.32 -16.85 23.80
C SER A 25 1.57 -16.16 23.26
N THR A 26 2.64 -16.89 22.92
CA THR A 26 3.91 -16.28 22.44
C THR A 26 3.92 -16.05 20.93
N SER A 27 3.24 -16.88 20.15
CA SER A 27 3.11 -16.71 18.70
C SER A 27 2.18 -15.55 18.31
N VAL A 28 1.11 -15.32 19.08
CA VAL A 28 0.17 -14.21 18.86
C VAL A 28 0.83 -12.85 19.18
N LEU A 29 1.66 -12.79 20.22
CA LEU A 29 2.40 -11.57 20.58
C LEU A 29 3.55 -11.26 19.61
N ALA A 30 4.19 -12.28 19.05
CA ALA A 30 5.21 -12.14 18.01
C ALA A 30 4.62 -11.62 16.69
N ALA A 31 3.44 -12.09 16.29
CA ALA A 31 2.74 -11.59 15.10
C ALA A 31 2.25 -10.14 15.28
N ALA A 32 1.76 -9.79 16.48
CA ALA A 32 1.33 -8.43 16.81
C ALA A 32 2.49 -7.42 16.86
N SER A 33 3.67 -7.84 17.36
CA SER A 33 4.87 -7.00 17.40
C SER A 33 5.59 -6.90 16.04
N ALA A 34 5.57 -7.96 15.23
CA ALA A 34 6.10 -7.94 13.86
C ALA A 34 5.30 -7.00 12.94
N GLY A 35 3.96 -6.94 13.09
CA GLY A 35 3.11 -6.01 12.36
C GLY A 35 3.38 -4.53 12.70
N SER A 36 3.80 -4.25 13.94
CA SER A 36 4.08 -2.89 14.41
C SER A 36 5.43 -2.34 13.93
N GLN A 37 6.42 -3.21 13.67
CA GLN A 37 7.76 -2.78 13.24
C GLN A 37 7.91 -2.55 11.73
N LEU A 38 6.97 -3.03 10.91
CA LEU A 38 7.04 -2.86 9.44
C LEU A 38 6.29 -1.61 8.93
N ILE A 39 5.83 -0.73 9.81
CA ILE A 39 5.31 0.60 9.44
C ILE A 39 6.44 1.62 9.65
N SER A 40 7.53 1.47 8.90
CA SER A 40 8.42 2.62 8.67
C SER A 40 7.65 3.59 7.77
N THR A 41 6.88 4.47 8.40
CA THR A 41 6.19 5.58 7.75
C THR A 41 7.23 6.60 7.27
N ARG A 42 7.92 6.27 6.17
CA ARG A 42 8.64 7.23 5.34
C ARG A 42 7.60 8.12 4.66
N GLY A 43 7.07 9.06 5.43
CA GLY A 43 6.20 10.11 4.88
C GLY A 43 7.01 11.01 3.96
N ILE A 44 6.40 11.41 2.84
CA ILE A 44 6.95 12.47 1.99
C ILE A 44 7.11 13.72 2.88
N GLY A 45 8.33 14.26 2.97
CA GLY A 45 8.64 15.43 3.80
C GLY A 45 8.88 15.17 5.31
N ARG A 46 8.86 13.92 5.79
CA ARG A 46 9.17 13.60 7.20
C ARG A 46 10.65 13.62 7.54
N VAL A 47 11.47 13.19 6.59
CA VAL A 47 12.91 13.45 6.61
C VAL A 47 13.09 14.84 6.05
N GLY A 48 13.36 15.81 6.92
CA GLY A 48 13.77 17.15 6.51
C GLY A 48 15.03 17.10 5.64
N VAL A 49 15.46 18.26 5.17
CA VAL A 49 16.71 18.34 4.39
C VAL A 49 17.86 17.75 5.23
N PRO A 50 18.66 16.80 4.71
CA PRO A 50 19.77 16.22 5.44
C PRO A 50 20.69 17.29 6.01
N GLU A 51 21.24 17.06 7.19
CA GLU A 51 22.09 18.03 7.89
C GLU A 51 23.23 18.51 6.99
N PHE A 52 23.86 17.61 6.25
CA PHE A 52 24.97 17.94 5.36
C PHE A 52 24.59 18.24 3.92
N PHE A 53 23.30 18.44 3.63
CA PHE A 53 22.89 18.81 2.27
C PHE A 53 23.54 20.13 1.85
N ALA A 54 24.26 20.10 0.73
CA ALA A 54 25.01 21.22 0.16
C ALA A 54 26.10 21.83 1.09
N ARG A 55 26.42 21.17 2.21
CA ARG A 55 27.49 21.58 3.14
C ARG A 55 28.66 20.61 3.07
N LYS A 56 29.85 21.10 3.41
CA LYS A 56 31.01 20.24 3.60
C LYS A 56 30.75 19.25 4.72
N SER A 57 31.07 17.98 4.47
CA SER A 57 30.93 16.87 5.41
C SER A 57 32.10 15.90 5.24
N PRO A 58 32.26 14.92 6.14
CA PRO A 58 33.28 13.89 5.98
C PRO A 58 33.19 13.10 4.67
N TYR A 59 32.05 13.17 3.98
CA TYR A 59 31.74 12.38 2.78
C TYR A 59 31.58 13.22 1.50
N THR A 60 31.56 14.55 1.59
CA THR A 60 31.28 15.44 0.44
C THR A 60 31.85 16.83 0.70
N GLU A 61 32.56 17.40 -0.27
CA GLU A 61 33.16 18.74 -0.19
C GLU A 61 32.13 19.89 -0.17
N GLY A 62 30.85 19.58 -0.35
CA GLY A 62 29.75 20.56 -0.37
C GLY A 62 29.65 21.30 -1.70
N THR A 63 28.76 22.29 -1.77
CA THR A 63 28.54 23.11 -2.97
C THR A 63 28.96 24.56 -2.78
N GLU A 64 29.87 24.82 -1.85
CA GLU A 64 30.38 26.17 -1.58
C GLU A 64 31.02 26.79 -2.83
N PHE A 65 31.67 25.96 -3.67
CA PHE A 65 32.22 26.37 -4.97
C PHE A 65 31.18 26.91 -5.96
N LEU A 66 29.90 26.54 -5.81
CA LEU A 66 28.78 27.06 -6.62
C LEU A 66 28.22 28.39 -6.08
N GLY A 67 28.85 28.97 -5.05
CA GLY A 67 28.37 30.18 -4.39
C GLY A 67 27.21 29.92 -3.42
N THR A 68 27.15 28.73 -2.83
CA THR A 68 26.11 28.40 -1.84
C THR A 68 26.29 29.27 -0.59
N PRO A 69 25.27 30.04 -0.16
CA PRO A 69 25.42 30.95 0.97
C PRO A 69 25.54 30.18 2.30
N GLN A 70 26.27 30.74 3.27
CA GLN A 70 26.51 30.06 4.57
C GLN A 70 25.21 29.75 5.34
N ASN A 71 24.16 30.58 5.17
CA ASN A 71 22.84 30.39 5.76
C ASN A 71 21.88 29.50 4.93
N HIS A 72 22.41 28.69 3.99
CA HIS A 72 21.63 27.84 3.09
C HIS A 72 20.56 26.98 3.79
N GLN A 73 20.87 26.39 4.94
CA GLN A 73 19.95 25.55 5.70
C GLN A 73 18.72 26.31 6.22
N GLU A 74 18.90 27.56 6.63
CA GLU A 74 17.79 28.42 7.06
C GLU A 74 16.92 28.83 5.87
N LEU A 75 17.54 29.07 4.70
CA LEU A 75 16.82 29.39 3.47
C LEU A 75 15.99 28.21 2.98
N LEU A 76 16.52 26.98 3.09
CA LEU A 76 15.79 25.76 2.75
C LEU A 76 14.56 25.56 3.64
N LYS A 77 14.69 25.82 4.95
CA LYS A 77 13.56 25.75 5.89
C LYS A 77 12.45 26.75 5.55
N LYS A 78 12.80 27.87 4.89
CA LYS A 78 11.84 28.89 4.44
C LYS A 78 11.19 28.55 3.10
N ARG A 79 11.66 27.53 2.37
CA ARG A 79 11.07 27.15 1.08
C ARG A 79 9.75 26.40 1.32
N PRO A 80 8.61 26.93 0.84
CA PRO A 80 7.36 26.19 0.90
C PRO A 80 7.44 24.99 -0.06
N VAL A 81 6.74 23.91 0.30
CA VAL A 81 6.46 22.82 -0.65
C VAL A 81 5.47 23.33 -1.70
N SER A 82 5.73 23.05 -2.97
CA SER A 82 4.79 23.39 -4.03
C SER A 82 3.47 22.64 -3.82
N PRO A 83 2.31 23.28 -4.04
CA PRO A 83 1.03 22.60 -3.98
C PRO A 83 0.98 21.40 -4.93
N ASP A 84 0.45 20.27 -4.47
CA ASP A 84 0.31 19.04 -5.23
C ASP A 84 -1.17 18.66 -5.39
N VAL A 85 -1.67 17.73 -4.59
CA VAL A 85 -3.08 17.33 -4.52
C VAL A 85 -3.94 18.46 -3.96
N THR A 86 -3.45 19.10 -2.89
CA THR A 86 -4.16 20.18 -2.19
C THR A 86 -3.33 21.44 -2.13
N ASN A 87 -4.01 22.58 -2.12
CA ASN A 87 -3.38 23.88 -1.93
C ASN A 87 -4.07 24.59 -0.75
N SER A 88 -3.29 25.17 0.16
CA SER A 88 -3.78 25.90 1.35
C SER A 88 -3.33 27.37 1.40
N HIS A 89 -2.89 27.92 0.26
CA HIS A 89 -2.30 29.26 0.17
C HIS A 89 -3.26 30.42 0.52
N LYS A 90 -4.57 30.18 0.63
CA LYS A 90 -5.59 31.20 0.93
C LYS A 90 -6.52 30.84 2.10
N GLY A 91 -5.99 30.17 3.13
CA GLY A 91 -6.69 29.95 4.40
C GLY A 91 -7.66 28.77 4.46
N ALA A 92 -8.08 28.22 3.30
CA ALA A 92 -8.82 26.95 3.23
C ALA A 92 -8.19 26.00 2.20
N PRO A 93 -8.07 24.69 2.51
CA PRO A 93 -7.56 23.71 1.57
C PRO A 93 -8.55 23.53 0.41
N TYR A 94 -8.07 23.62 -0.83
CA TYR A 94 -8.85 23.29 -2.02
C TYR A 94 -8.12 22.27 -2.91
N LYS A 95 -8.88 21.51 -3.71
CA LYS A 95 -8.35 20.57 -4.70
C LYS A 95 -7.58 21.36 -5.77
N HIS A 96 -6.28 21.12 -5.87
CA HIS A 96 -5.42 21.76 -6.87
C HIS A 96 -5.19 20.86 -8.08
N TYR A 97 -4.95 19.57 -7.85
CA TYR A 97 -4.68 18.60 -8.90
C TYR A 97 -5.99 18.12 -9.55
N ASP A 98 -6.04 18.12 -10.88
CA ASP A 98 -7.14 17.47 -11.60
C ASP A 98 -6.85 15.99 -11.82
N PHE A 99 -7.69 15.14 -11.22
CA PHE A 99 -7.44 13.71 -11.17
C PHE A 99 -7.94 13.02 -12.44
N PRO A 100 -7.04 12.45 -13.27
CA PRO A 100 -7.48 11.56 -14.34
C PRO A 100 -8.08 10.30 -13.74
N LEU A 101 -8.99 9.65 -14.48
CA LEU A 101 -9.64 8.41 -14.04
C LEU A 101 -8.64 7.33 -13.62
N THR A 102 -7.49 7.27 -14.30
CA THR A 102 -6.39 6.34 -13.98
C THR A 102 -5.80 6.58 -12.58
N ALA A 103 -5.66 7.85 -12.17
CA ALA A 103 -5.17 8.19 -10.84
C ALA A 103 -6.20 7.82 -9.76
N ILE A 104 -7.49 8.08 -10.01
CA ILE A 104 -8.57 7.68 -9.10
C ILE A 104 -8.59 6.16 -8.93
N THR A 105 -8.52 5.40 -10.03
CA THR A 105 -8.52 3.93 -9.94
C THR A 105 -7.32 3.37 -9.18
N SER A 106 -6.16 4.03 -9.25
CA SER A 106 -4.97 3.70 -8.46
C SER A 106 -5.18 3.97 -6.96
N ILE A 107 -5.77 5.11 -6.59
CA ILE A 107 -6.10 5.43 -5.19
C ILE A 107 -7.08 4.39 -4.64
N VAL A 108 -8.16 4.10 -5.37
CA VAL A 108 -9.14 3.08 -4.95
C VAL A 108 -8.46 1.73 -4.76
N ASN A 109 -7.53 1.32 -5.65
CA ASN A 109 -6.81 0.05 -5.48
C ASN A 109 -6.00 0.00 -4.17
N ARG A 110 -5.40 1.12 -3.75
CA ARG A 110 -4.70 1.20 -2.45
C ARG A 110 -5.67 1.14 -1.27
N VAL A 111 -6.77 1.89 -1.35
CA VAL A 111 -7.80 1.93 -0.30
C VAL A 111 -8.43 0.55 -0.11
N THR A 112 -8.76 -0.15 -1.19
CA THR A 112 -9.32 -1.51 -1.11
C THR A 112 -8.31 -2.50 -0.54
N GLY A 113 -7.03 -2.43 -0.93
CA GLY A 113 -5.98 -3.28 -0.36
C GLY A 113 -5.74 -3.05 1.13
N ALA A 114 -5.72 -1.79 1.57
CA ALA A 114 -5.62 -1.44 2.98
C ALA A 114 -6.87 -1.89 3.76
N GLY A 115 -8.06 -1.67 3.20
CA GLY A 115 -9.33 -2.11 3.76
C GLY A 115 -9.41 -3.63 3.94
N LEU A 116 -8.97 -4.40 2.94
CA LEU A 116 -8.86 -5.85 3.03
C LEU A 116 -7.88 -6.28 4.12
N SER A 117 -6.71 -5.63 4.20
CA SER A 117 -5.70 -5.95 5.22
C SER A 117 -6.24 -5.74 6.64
N VAL A 118 -6.91 -4.61 6.87
CA VAL A 118 -7.59 -4.31 8.15
C VAL A 118 -8.73 -5.30 8.40
N GLY A 119 -9.53 -5.64 7.38
CA GLY A 119 -10.63 -6.60 7.48
C GLY A 119 -10.15 -7.98 7.89
N PHE A 120 -9.12 -8.51 7.24
CA PHE A 120 -8.51 -9.81 7.59
C PHE A 120 -7.92 -9.80 8.99
N ALA A 121 -7.18 -8.75 9.37
CA ALA A 121 -6.64 -8.61 10.72
C ALA A 121 -7.76 -8.55 11.78
N GLY A 122 -8.85 -7.83 11.49
CA GLY A 122 -10.02 -7.72 12.36
C GLY A 122 -10.74 -9.06 12.56
N VAL A 123 -11.00 -9.79 11.48
CA VAL A 123 -11.60 -11.13 11.56
C VAL A 123 -10.67 -12.10 12.30
N GLY A 124 -9.36 -12.02 12.06
CA GLY A 124 -8.36 -12.80 12.80
C GLY A 124 -8.39 -12.50 14.30
N ALA A 125 -8.50 -11.22 14.69
CA ALA A 125 -8.63 -10.84 16.09
C ALA A 125 -9.94 -11.33 16.72
N LEU A 126 -11.06 -11.29 16.00
CA LEU A 126 -12.34 -11.84 16.46
C LEU A 126 -12.27 -13.36 16.66
N ALA A 127 -11.57 -14.07 15.78
CA ALA A 127 -11.36 -15.51 15.89
C ALA A 127 -10.53 -15.91 17.12
N LEU A 128 -9.73 -14.99 17.68
CA LEU A 128 -8.98 -15.25 18.92
C LEU A 128 -9.85 -15.16 20.18
N VAL A 129 -10.96 -14.41 20.14
CA VAL A 129 -11.83 -14.18 21.30
C VAL A 129 -13.12 -15.00 21.25
N GLY A 130 -13.48 -15.57 20.10
CA GLY A 130 -14.68 -16.39 19.97
C GLY A 130 -14.87 -17.01 18.60
N ASP A 131 -16.05 -17.58 18.39
CA ASP A 131 -16.42 -18.29 17.16
C ASP A 131 -17.00 -17.32 16.12
N VAL A 132 -16.24 -17.07 15.04
CA VAL A 132 -16.63 -16.16 13.95
C VAL A 132 -17.96 -16.58 13.28
N PRO A 133 -18.21 -17.86 12.93
CA PRO A 133 -19.52 -18.31 12.44
C PRO A 133 -20.70 -17.90 13.33
N THR A 134 -20.60 -18.11 14.64
CA THR A 134 -21.65 -17.72 15.59
C THR A 134 -21.88 -16.20 15.57
N MET A 135 -20.82 -15.39 15.52
CA MET A 135 -20.93 -13.93 15.41
C MET A 135 -21.62 -13.49 14.12
N VAL A 136 -21.31 -14.14 12.99
CA VAL A 136 -21.95 -13.86 11.69
C VAL A 136 -23.44 -14.22 11.72
N MET A 137 -23.81 -15.35 12.34
CA MET A 137 -25.21 -15.75 12.50
C MET A 137 -25.99 -14.80 13.41
N ALA A 138 -25.36 -14.32 14.49
CA ALA A 138 -25.93 -13.30 15.36
C ALA A 138 -26.17 -11.98 14.61
N TYR A 139 -25.19 -11.52 13.81
CA TYR A 139 -25.34 -10.33 12.96
C TYR A 139 -26.49 -10.48 11.96
N LYS A 140 -26.57 -11.61 11.26
CA LYS A 140 -27.63 -11.90 10.29
C LYS A 140 -29.02 -11.86 10.93
N SER A 141 -29.13 -12.37 12.16
CA SER A 141 -30.40 -12.41 12.91
C SER A 141 -30.81 -11.03 13.42
N ALA A 142 -29.85 -10.22 13.87
CA ALA A 142 -30.10 -8.87 14.37
C ALA A 142 -30.37 -7.85 13.25
N PHE A 143 -29.71 -7.99 12.09
CA PHE A 143 -29.76 -7.03 10.98
C PHE A 143 -30.01 -7.70 9.61
N PRO A 144 -31.15 -8.39 9.41
CA PRO A 144 -31.41 -9.15 8.18
C PRO A 144 -31.40 -8.27 6.92
N MET A 145 -31.87 -7.02 7.02
CA MET A 145 -31.87 -6.07 5.89
C MET A 145 -30.47 -5.60 5.49
N LEU A 146 -29.48 -5.72 6.38
CA LEU A 146 -28.10 -5.29 6.11
C LEU A 146 -27.23 -6.41 5.54
N VAL A 147 -27.73 -7.64 5.42
CA VAL A 147 -26.94 -8.78 4.94
C VAL A 147 -26.40 -8.54 3.52
N VAL A 148 -27.27 -8.14 2.59
CA VAL A 148 -26.89 -7.86 1.19
C VAL A 148 -25.91 -6.67 1.08
N PRO A 149 -26.17 -5.49 1.67
CA PRO A 149 -25.22 -4.38 1.57
C PRO A 149 -23.89 -4.69 2.28
N THR A 150 -23.89 -5.40 3.41
CA THR A 150 -22.64 -5.85 4.05
C THR A 150 -21.84 -6.79 3.16
N LYS A 151 -22.49 -7.73 2.48
CA LYS A 151 -21.83 -8.59 1.48
C LYS A 151 -21.23 -7.76 0.35
N ALA A 152 -21.95 -6.76 -0.17
CA ALA A 152 -21.44 -5.88 -1.22
C ALA A 152 -20.22 -5.06 -0.75
N VAL A 153 -20.25 -4.53 0.48
CA VAL A 153 -19.14 -3.77 1.08
C VAL A 153 -17.89 -4.60 1.25
N VAL A 154 -18.01 -5.91 1.51
CA VAL A 154 -16.88 -6.83 1.61
C VAL A 154 -16.44 -7.35 0.24
N ALA A 155 -17.38 -7.65 -0.65
CA ALA A 155 -17.11 -8.19 -1.99
C ALA A 155 -16.45 -7.15 -2.91
N PHE A 156 -16.87 -5.88 -2.86
CA PHE A 156 -16.31 -4.83 -3.71
C PHE A 156 -14.80 -4.65 -3.56
N PRO A 157 -14.24 -4.42 -2.35
CA PRO A 157 -12.80 -4.24 -2.20
C PRO A 157 -12.03 -5.50 -2.59
N PHE A 158 -12.57 -6.70 -2.34
CA PHE A 158 -11.95 -7.96 -2.78
C PHE A 158 -11.83 -8.01 -4.31
N VAL A 159 -12.96 -7.93 -5.02
CA VAL A 159 -12.99 -8.00 -6.48
C VAL A 159 -12.16 -6.88 -7.11
N TYR A 160 -12.37 -5.64 -6.67
CA TYR A 160 -11.70 -4.48 -7.23
C TYR A 160 -10.18 -4.55 -7.03
N HIS A 161 -9.71 -4.94 -5.84
CA HIS A 161 -8.28 -5.07 -5.57
C HIS A 161 -7.65 -6.21 -6.37
N THR A 162 -8.33 -7.34 -6.52
CA THR A 162 -7.84 -8.48 -7.32
C THR A 162 -7.74 -8.11 -8.79
N LEU A 163 -8.79 -7.55 -9.39
CA LEU A 163 -8.78 -7.14 -10.80
C LEU A 163 -7.81 -5.97 -11.04
N GLY A 164 -7.72 -5.03 -10.11
CA GLY A 164 -6.76 -3.94 -10.13
C GLY A 164 -5.32 -4.46 -10.06
N GLY A 165 -5.06 -5.45 -9.20
CA GLY A 165 -3.79 -6.17 -9.11
C GLY A 165 -3.42 -6.87 -10.41
N LEU A 166 -4.36 -7.58 -11.04
CA LEU A 166 -4.14 -8.20 -12.36
C LEU A 166 -3.81 -7.15 -13.44
N ARG A 167 -4.51 -6.01 -13.43
CA ARG A 167 -4.19 -4.89 -14.33
C ARG A 167 -2.78 -4.36 -14.10
N HIS A 168 -2.36 -4.23 -12.84
CA HIS A 168 -1.01 -3.80 -12.49
C HIS A 168 0.06 -4.82 -12.94
N LEU A 169 -0.17 -6.11 -12.73
CA LEU A 169 0.73 -7.15 -13.25
C LEU A 169 0.84 -7.07 -14.78
N TYR A 170 -0.28 -6.90 -15.49
CA TYR A 170 -0.26 -6.72 -16.93
C TYR A 170 0.53 -5.47 -17.37
N TRP A 171 0.41 -4.37 -16.63
CA TRP A 171 1.20 -3.16 -16.84
C TRP A 171 2.70 -3.38 -16.59
N ASP A 172 3.07 -4.15 -15.57
CA ASP A 172 4.48 -4.43 -15.25
C ASP A 172 5.17 -5.25 -16.35
N TYR A 173 4.43 -6.07 -17.10
CA TYR A 173 4.94 -6.80 -18.27
C TYR A 173 4.95 -5.98 -19.57
N SER A 174 4.39 -4.76 -19.56
CA SER A 174 4.22 -3.93 -20.75
C SER A 174 5.36 -2.92 -20.93
N LYS A 175 5.74 -2.64 -22.17
CA LYS A 175 6.78 -1.65 -22.50
C LYS A 175 6.19 -0.22 -22.49
N LEU A 176 7.02 0.76 -22.08
CA LEU A 176 6.66 2.20 -21.99
C LEU A 176 7.60 3.08 -22.87
N GLY A 177 7.07 4.18 -23.41
CA GLY A 177 7.84 5.24 -24.08
C GLY A 177 8.24 4.92 -25.52
N ASN A 178 9.42 5.39 -25.96
CA ASN A 178 9.93 5.19 -27.34
C ASN A 178 10.17 3.71 -27.70
N ASN A 179 10.05 2.79 -26.73
CA ASN A 179 10.15 1.34 -26.90
C ASN A 179 8.79 0.64 -26.85
N ALA A 180 7.70 1.39 -26.69
CA ALA A 180 6.34 0.88 -26.63
C ALA A 180 5.67 0.92 -28.01
N GLN A 181 4.94 -0.13 -28.33
CA GLN A 181 4.02 -0.11 -29.46
C GLN A 181 2.86 0.83 -29.13
N LYS A 182 2.25 1.46 -30.16
CA LYS A 182 1.15 2.42 -29.97
C LYS A 182 -0.09 1.76 -29.35
N ASP A 183 -0.22 0.46 -29.37
CA ASP A 183 -1.29 -0.32 -28.75
C ASP A 183 -0.97 -0.76 -27.31
N SER A 184 0.16 -0.33 -26.75
CA SER A 184 0.54 -0.64 -25.36
C SER A 184 -0.59 -0.26 -24.40
N PRO A 185 -0.88 -1.08 -23.38
CA PRO A 185 -1.87 -0.75 -22.36
C PRO A 185 -1.48 0.45 -21.50
N LEU A 186 -0.22 0.88 -21.59
CA LEU A 186 0.32 2.07 -20.94
C LEU A 186 0.22 3.33 -21.83
N ASP A 187 -0.29 3.21 -23.07
CA ASP A 187 -0.54 4.38 -23.92
C ASP A 187 -1.72 5.20 -23.38
N LEU A 188 -1.62 6.53 -23.48
CA LEU A 188 -2.56 7.47 -22.87
C LEU A 188 -4.01 7.25 -23.32
N LYS A 189 -4.21 6.78 -24.55
CA LYS A 189 -5.53 6.48 -25.10
C LYS A 189 -6.17 5.20 -24.52
N ASN A 190 -5.35 4.26 -24.06
CA ASN A 190 -5.79 2.95 -23.56
C ASN A 190 -6.03 2.97 -22.04
N LEU A 191 -5.44 3.94 -21.32
CA LEU A 191 -5.55 4.08 -19.87
C LEU A 191 -7.00 4.35 -19.37
N PRO A 192 -7.81 5.23 -20.00
CA PRO A 192 -9.20 5.42 -19.58
C PRO A 192 -10.04 4.15 -19.78
N THR A 193 -9.88 3.48 -20.91
CA THR A 193 -10.61 2.25 -21.25
C THR A 193 -10.33 1.13 -20.25
N SER A 194 -9.06 0.86 -19.94
CA SER A 194 -8.70 -0.14 -18.92
C SER A 194 -9.20 0.24 -17.51
N SER A 195 -9.33 1.53 -17.21
CA SER A 195 -9.87 2.02 -15.94
C SER A 195 -11.39 1.85 -15.85
N MET A 196 -12.12 2.17 -16.93
CA MET A 196 -13.55 1.92 -17.02
C MET A 196 -13.87 0.43 -16.97
N LEU A 197 -13.08 -0.40 -17.66
CA LEU A 197 -13.24 -1.85 -17.64
C LEU A 197 -13.05 -2.39 -16.21
N LEU A 198 -12.01 -1.96 -15.50
CA LEU A 198 -11.78 -2.35 -14.11
C LEU A 198 -12.98 -2.00 -13.22
N VAL A 199 -13.45 -0.74 -13.27
CA VAL A 199 -14.58 -0.30 -12.44
C VAL A 199 -15.86 -1.06 -12.79
N GLY A 200 -16.21 -1.13 -14.08
CA GLY A 200 -17.44 -1.76 -14.55
C GLY A 200 -17.50 -3.24 -14.23
N THR A 201 -16.42 -3.99 -14.49
CA THR A 201 -16.34 -5.42 -14.17
C THR A 201 -16.40 -5.66 -12.66
N SER A 202 -15.74 -4.82 -11.87
CA SER A 202 -15.76 -4.93 -10.41
C SER A 202 -17.15 -4.72 -9.84
N VAL A 203 -17.89 -3.70 -10.32
CA VAL A 203 -19.26 -3.44 -9.89
C VAL A 203 -20.19 -4.60 -10.26
N ALA A 204 -20.15 -5.06 -11.52
CA ALA A 204 -20.98 -6.17 -11.97
C ALA A 204 -20.73 -7.47 -11.18
N ALA A 205 -19.46 -7.83 -10.99
CA ALA A 205 -19.08 -9.01 -10.21
C ALA A 205 -19.45 -8.88 -8.72
N THR A 206 -19.33 -7.67 -8.14
CA THR A 206 -19.77 -7.40 -6.76
C THR A 206 -21.27 -7.62 -6.59
N VAL A 207 -22.08 -7.13 -7.54
CA VAL A 207 -23.54 -7.33 -7.50
C VAL A 207 -23.86 -8.83 -7.57
N GLY A 208 -23.20 -9.57 -8.45
CA GLY A 208 -23.35 -11.03 -8.52
C GLY A 208 -23.00 -11.73 -7.19
N LEU A 209 -21.88 -11.37 -6.56
CA LEU A 209 -21.44 -11.91 -5.26
C LEU A 209 -22.34 -11.49 -4.09
N ALA A 210 -22.91 -10.30 -4.13
CA ALA A 210 -23.81 -9.83 -3.09
C ALA A 210 -25.15 -10.58 -3.10
N LEU A 211 -25.62 -10.99 -4.29
CA LEU A 211 -26.92 -11.62 -4.50
C LEU A 211 -26.93 -13.15 -4.42
N MET A 212 -25.80 -13.82 -4.66
CA MET A 212 -25.66 -15.29 -4.50
C MET A 212 -25.65 -15.72 -3.04
#